data_AF-A0A6I2WKE0-F1
#
_entry.id   AF-A0A6I2WKE0-F1
#
_cell.length_a   1.000
_cell.length_b   1.000
_cell.length_c   1.000
_cell.angle_alpha   90.00
_cell.angle_beta   90.00
_cell.angle_gamma   90.00
#
_symmetry.space_group_name_H-M   'P 1'
#
loop_
_entity.id
_entity.type
_entity.pdbx_description
1 polymer ?
#
loop_
_entity_poly.entity_id
_entity_poly.type
_entity_poly.pdbx_seq_one_letter_code
_entity_poly.pdbx_strand_id
1 'polypeptide(L)'
;DPGMAPGTGTPEPGGMTSRELLEAVRRICLELPIVGIDIVEVAPAFDTADITAILANRVVLEALSAIAKRRSGTPYNPIQNLLDR
;
A
#
# COMPACT_ATOMS: atom_id res chain seq x y z
N ASP A 1 -0.64 -10.35 -5.36
CA ASP A 1 -0.28 -11.49 -6.23
C ASP A 1 1.14 -11.93 -5.90
N PRO A 2 1.49 -13.23 -5.92
CA PRO A 2 2.85 -13.69 -5.64
C PRO A 2 3.89 -13.12 -6.62
N GLY A 3 3.48 -12.73 -7.83
CA GLY A 3 4.34 -12.00 -8.77
C GLY A 3 4.73 -10.59 -8.31
N MET A 4 3.98 -10.00 -7.36
CA MET A 4 4.29 -8.69 -6.76
C MET A 4 4.84 -8.80 -5.33
N ALA A 5 4.47 -9.85 -4.61
CA ALA A 5 4.81 -10.07 -3.19
C ALA A 5 5.08 -11.57 -2.93
N PRO A 6 6.21 -12.13 -3.42
CA PRO A 6 6.55 -13.54 -3.23
C PRO A 6 6.94 -13.88 -1.79
N GLY A 7 7.43 -12.89 -1.02
CA GLY A 7 7.92 -13.04 0.33
C GLY A 7 6.82 -13.13 1.37
N THR A 8 5.99 -14.17 1.31
CA THR A 8 4.90 -14.43 2.27
C THR A 8 4.77 -15.93 2.56
N GLY A 9 4.22 -16.29 3.72
CA GLY A 9 4.10 -17.69 4.16
C GLY A 9 3.05 -18.50 3.41
N THR A 10 2.04 -17.83 2.83
CA THR A 10 0.91 -18.48 2.14
C THR A 10 0.57 -17.75 0.83
N PRO A 11 1.37 -17.94 -0.23
CA PRO A 11 1.14 -17.26 -1.50
C PRO A 11 -0.09 -17.81 -2.23
N GLU A 12 -1.02 -16.93 -2.61
CA GLU A 12 -2.22 -17.28 -3.38
C GLU A 12 -2.26 -16.51 -4.72
N PRO A 13 -2.42 -17.20 -5.87
CA PRO A 13 -2.39 -16.58 -7.20
C PRO A 13 -3.64 -15.72 -7.50
N GLY A 14 -3.51 -14.76 -8.42
CA GLY A 14 -4.63 -13.93 -8.88
C GLY A 14 -4.95 -12.77 -7.94
N GLY A 15 -3.97 -12.35 -7.14
CA GLY A 15 -4.12 -11.24 -6.20
C GLY A 15 -4.00 -9.86 -6.87
N MET A 16 -4.07 -8.80 -6.04
CA MET A 16 -3.89 -7.42 -6.52
C MET A 16 -2.49 -7.19 -7.09
N THR A 17 -2.41 -6.30 -8.08
CA THR A 17 -1.16 -5.67 -8.51
C THR A 17 -0.69 -4.67 -7.46
N SER A 18 0.62 -4.35 -7.43
CA SER A 18 1.14 -3.32 -6.51
C SER A 18 0.48 -1.95 -6.72
N ARG A 19 0.12 -1.62 -7.96
CA ARG A 19 -0.54 -0.34 -8.26
C ARG A 19 -1.92 -0.26 -7.59
N GLU A 20 -2.74 -1.29 -7.75
CA GLU A 20 -4.07 -1.35 -7.14
C GLU A 20 -3.99 -1.31 -5.62
N LEU A 21 -3.05 -2.04 -5.01
CA LEU A 21 -2.82 -2.02 -3.56
C LEU A 21 -2.47 -0.60 -3.06
N LEU A 22 -1.49 0.05 -3.69
CA LEU A 22 -1.04 1.38 -3.29
C LEU A 22 -2.14 2.44 -3.46
N GLU A 23 -2.92 2.35 -4.53
CA GLU A 23 -4.05 3.24 -4.77
C GLU A 23 -5.14 3.04 -3.71
N ALA A 24 -5.52 1.79 -3.42
CA ALA A 24 -6.53 1.47 -2.42
C ALA A 24 -6.13 1.99 -1.02
N VAL A 25 -4.90 1.73 -0.58
CA VAL A 25 -4.39 2.18 0.72
C VAL A 25 -4.40 3.71 0.82
N ARG A 26 -3.89 4.38 -0.23
CA ARG A 26 -3.84 5.85 -0.28
C ARG A 26 -5.24 6.45 -0.22
N ARG A 27 -6.20 5.87 -0.95
CA ARG A 27 -7.60 6.32 -0.96
C ARG A 27 -8.27 6.15 0.40
N ILE A 28 -8.17 4.97 1.01
CA ILE A 28 -8.70 4.69 2.36
C ILE A 28 -8.18 5.70 3.37
N CYS A 29 -6.87 5.99 3.36
CA CYS A 29 -6.24 6.91 4.29
C CYS A 29 -6.58 8.39 4.03
N LEU A 30 -6.95 8.76 2.79
CA LEU A 30 -7.41 10.11 2.44
C LEU A 30 -8.86 10.35 2.87
N GLU A 31 -9.72 9.35 2.70
CA GLU A 31 -11.17 9.50 2.92
C GLU A 31 -11.55 9.28 4.39
N LEU A 32 -10.86 8.37 5.11
CA LEU A 32 -11.28 7.92 6.43
C LEU A 32 -10.34 8.39 7.56
N PRO A 33 -10.87 8.58 8.80
CA PRO A 33 -10.07 8.88 9.98
C PRO A 33 -9.36 7.63 10.53
N ILE A 34 -8.35 7.15 9.80
CA ILE A 34 -7.58 5.97 10.20
C ILE A 34 -6.81 6.25 11.51
N VAL A 35 -6.97 5.37 12.50
CA VAL A 35 -6.34 5.47 13.83
C VAL A 35 -5.10 4.60 13.99
N GLY A 36 -4.91 3.61 13.11
CA GLY A 36 -3.78 2.70 13.11
C GLY A 36 -3.77 1.82 11.85
N ILE A 37 -2.58 1.36 11.46
CA ILE A 37 -2.34 0.48 10.32
C ILE A 37 -1.23 -0.49 10.73
N ASP A 38 -1.36 -1.74 10.28
CA ASP A 38 -0.33 -2.76 10.44
C ASP A 38 0.00 -3.38 9.09
N ILE A 39 1.26 -3.76 8.89
CA ILE A 39 1.76 -4.43 7.68
C ILE A 39 2.35 -5.76 8.11
N VAL A 40 1.61 -6.83 7.81
CA VAL A 40 1.90 -8.19 8.26
C VAL A 40 2.36 -9.08 7.11
N GLU A 41 2.80 -10.29 7.46
CA GLU A 41 3.10 -11.39 6.52
C GLU A 41 4.24 -11.13 5.52
N VAL A 42 5.10 -10.14 5.80
CA VAL A 42 6.40 -10.02 5.11
C VAL A 42 7.35 -11.08 5.67
N ALA A 43 7.74 -12.02 4.82
CA ALA A 43 8.64 -13.11 5.16
C ALA A 43 9.93 -13.02 4.33
N PRO A 44 11.00 -12.40 4.86
CA PRO A 44 12.26 -12.17 4.13
C PRO A 44 12.90 -13.45 3.58
N ALA A 45 12.71 -14.58 4.25
CA ALA A 45 13.24 -15.88 3.81
C ALA A 45 12.63 -16.37 2.48
N PHE A 46 11.44 -15.90 2.11
CA PHE A 46 10.77 -16.23 0.85
C PHE A 46 10.82 -15.08 -0.16
N ASP A 47 11.39 -13.93 0.22
CA ASP A 47 11.41 -12.76 -0.65
C ASP A 47 12.51 -12.86 -1.71
N THR A 48 12.23 -12.35 -2.89
CA THR A 48 13.18 -12.36 -4.02
C THR A 48 13.58 -10.93 -4.31
N ALA A 49 14.87 -10.61 -4.18
CA ALA A 49 15.38 -9.24 -4.35
C ALA A 49 14.64 -8.20 -3.50
N ASP A 50 14.18 -8.60 -2.31
CA ASP A 50 13.49 -7.76 -1.32
C ASP A 50 12.23 -7.05 -1.85
N ILE A 51 11.63 -7.52 -2.95
CA ILE A 51 10.53 -6.80 -3.61
C ILE A 51 9.29 -6.71 -2.70
N THR A 52 9.05 -7.72 -1.86
CA THR A 52 7.93 -7.72 -0.91
C THR A 52 8.18 -6.73 0.21
N ALA A 53 9.40 -6.71 0.77
CA ALA A 53 9.80 -5.74 1.78
C ALA A 53 9.77 -4.29 1.24
N ILE A 54 10.22 -4.06 0.01
CA ILE A 54 10.16 -2.76 -0.66
C ILE A 54 8.71 -2.33 -0.89
N LEU A 55 7.84 -3.25 -1.33
CA LEU A 55 6.42 -2.98 -1.50
C LEU A 55 5.75 -2.63 -0.17
N ALA A 56 6.03 -3.40 0.90
CA ALA A 56 5.53 -3.14 2.25
C ALA A 56 5.95 -1.74 2.74
N ASN A 57 7.23 -1.37 2.57
CA ASN A 57 7.71 -0.03 2.89
C ASN A 57 6.96 1.04 2.08
N ARG A 58 6.69 0.80 0.79
CA ARG A 58 5.94 1.74 -0.02
C ARG A 58 4.50 1.92 0.44
N VAL A 59 3.83 0.85 0.89
CA VAL A 59 2.49 0.92 1.49
C VAL A 59 2.48 1.82 2.72
N VAL A 60 3.47 1.69 3.61
CA VAL A 60 3.62 2.56 4.80
C VAL A 60 3.74 4.03 4.38
N LEU A 61 4.57 4.33 3.39
CA LEU A 61 4.76 5.70 2.91
C LEU A 61 3.47 6.29 2.30
N GLU A 62 2.73 5.50 1.52
CA GLU A 62 1.46 5.97 0.95
C GLU A 62 0.41 6.24 2.03
N ALA A 63 0.32 5.35 3.02
CA ALA A 63 -0.59 5.52 4.15
C ALA A 63 -0.27 6.78 4.97
N LEU A 64 0.99 6.95 5.41
CA LEU A 64 1.41 8.11 6.19
C LEU A 64 1.23 9.42 5.41
N SER A 65 1.58 9.43 4.12
CA SER A 65 1.40 10.59 3.25
C SER A 65 -0.07 10.97 3.08
N ALA A 66 -0.94 9.98 2.92
CA ALA A 66 -2.38 10.19 2.81
C ALA A 66 -3.00 10.71 4.11
N ILE A 67 -2.63 10.13 5.26
CA ILE A 67 -3.09 10.61 6.58
C ILE A 67 -2.65 12.06 6.81
N ALA A 68 -1.41 12.39 6.47
CA ALA A 68 -0.90 13.76 6.58
C ALA A 68 -1.68 14.73 5.67
N LYS A 69 -1.92 14.35 4.41
CA LYS A 69 -2.70 15.15 3.45
C LYS A 69 -4.16 15.34 3.88
N ARG A 70 -4.79 14.30 4.45
CA ARG A 70 -6.14 14.42 5.02
C ARG A 70 -6.17 15.44 6.16
N ARG A 71 -5.16 15.41 7.05
CA ARG A 71 -5.03 16.34 8.18
C ARG A 71 -4.73 17.78 7.74
N SER A 72 -4.11 17.99 6.58
CA SER A 72 -3.89 19.34 6.03
C SER A 72 -5.16 19.98 5.42
N GLY A 73 -6.29 19.26 5.39
CA GLY A 73 -7.56 19.79 4.88
C GLY A 73 -7.63 19.92 3.36
N THR A 74 -6.71 19.29 2.62
CA THR A 74 -6.75 19.31 1.16
C THR A 74 -7.91 18.45 0.66
N PRO A 75 -8.84 18.99 -0.16
CA PRO A 75 -9.97 18.23 -0.65
C PRO A 75 -9.50 17.07 -1.55
N TYR A 76 -10.12 15.91 -1.37
CA TYR A 76 -9.91 14.75 -2.23
C TYR A 76 -10.60 14.95 -3.59
N ASN A 77 -9.90 14.62 -4.68
CA ASN A 77 -10.45 14.61 -6.04
C ASN A 77 -10.54 13.15 -6.54
N PRO A 78 -11.75 12.60 -6.72
CA PRO A 78 -11.95 11.20 -7.12
C PRO A 78 -11.53 10.88 -8.56
N ILE A 79 -11.32 11.90 -9.40
CA ILE A 79 -10.93 11.73 -10.81
C ILE A 79 -9.40 11.86 -10.96
N GLN A 80 -8.70 12.35 -9.93
CA GLN A 80 -7.24 12.44 -9.94
C GLN A 80 -6.64 11.06 -9.65
N ASN A 81 -5.83 10.54 -10.58
CA ASN A 81 -5.01 9.37 -10.29
C ASN A 81 -4.05 9.70 -9.16
N LEU A 82 -4.17 8.96 -8.05
CA LEU A 82 -3.48 9.27 -6.82
C LEU A 82 -1.97 8.96 -6.86
N LEU A 83 -1.54 8.16 -7.85
CA LEU A 83 -0.16 7.74 -8.04
C LEU A 83 0.55 8.45 -9.19
N ASP A 84 -0.20 9.18 -10.02
CA ASP A 84 0.38 10.04 -11.04
C ASP A 84 0.89 11.31 -10.35
N ARG A 85 2.22 11.38 -10.18
CA ARG A 85 2.92 12.52 -9.58
C ARG A 85 3.22 13.58 -10.62
#